data_AF-A0A9P7FEL0-F1
#
_entry.id   AF-A0A9P7FEL0-F1
#
_cell.length_a   1.000
_cell.length_b   1.000
_cell.length_c   1.000
_cell.angle_alpha   90.00
_cell.angle_beta   90.00
_cell.angle_gamma   90.00
#
_symmetry.space_group_name_H-M   'P 1'
#
loop_
_entity.id
_entity.type
_entity.pdbx_description
1 polymer ?
#
loop_
_entity_poly.entity_id
_entity_poly.type
_entity_poly.pdbx_seq_one_letter_code
_entity_poly.pdbx_strand_id
1 'polypeptide(L)'
;MGMDLYNSSSAARAVWKGDAHLLTVYSFSIVEIVKDNPEEKTIHFGAVLDMAYDTMDKDGVVNTHPFFAHICTAKYTFSHPHGLLFATQFTQIALVVTEQATFKYMRAKGFVQKDCASAGHSLGEYSALASMVDVLHISALVDVIFYRGIMVQRAIEHDAHSCSNYAMCAVIDTISTCMTMLLEIDNYNVKGQQYVCAGELLALQTMTNVLNYLKVLKINIHKVKEMLGNTVMKCFKRAKEKQQAEGYIKLERGFAIIYLPSIDVFFHSPYLWNGTMPFRACLSKKANPSLLNPDMLIGKYIPKLFVQPFNITHEYAQLIYYQAS
;
A
#
# COMPACT_ATOMS: atom_id res chain seq x y z
N MET A 1 14.44 8.97 -9.74
CA MET A 1 13.10 9.21 -10.33
C MET A 1 12.89 10.71 -10.50
N GLY A 2 12.33 11.20 -11.63
CA GLY A 2 11.89 12.60 -11.79
C GLY A 2 12.96 13.71 -11.80
N MET A 3 14.24 13.38 -11.71
CA MET A 3 15.32 14.36 -11.55
C MET A 3 15.58 15.22 -12.79
N ASP A 4 15.31 14.72 -13.98
CA ASP A 4 15.42 15.52 -15.22
C ASP A 4 14.42 16.68 -15.21
N LEU A 5 13.18 16.42 -14.80
CA LEU A 5 12.15 17.46 -14.62
C LEU A 5 12.48 18.38 -13.46
N TYR A 6 13.02 17.85 -12.35
CA TYR A 6 13.53 18.67 -11.26
C TYR A 6 14.63 19.64 -11.75
N ASN A 7 15.54 19.21 -12.62
CA ASN A 7 16.61 20.08 -13.12
C ASN A 7 16.13 21.09 -14.17
N SER A 8 15.08 20.77 -14.93
CA SER A 8 14.64 21.59 -16.08
C SER A 8 13.40 22.47 -15.84
N SER A 9 12.56 22.18 -14.83
CA SER A 9 11.26 22.85 -14.65
C SER A 9 11.09 23.48 -13.27
N SER A 10 10.80 24.79 -13.24
CA SER A 10 10.48 25.51 -11.99
C SER A 10 9.20 25.00 -11.32
N ALA A 11 8.18 24.66 -12.13
CA ALA A 11 6.93 24.08 -11.63
C ALA A 11 7.15 22.71 -10.98
N ALA A 12 8.01 21.87 -11.57
CA ALA A 12 8.37 20.58 -10.98
C ALA A 12 9.20 20.78 -9.70
N ARG A 13 10.22 21.64 -9.71
CA ARG A 13 11.02 21.96 -8.52
C ARG A 13 10.21 22.46 -7.35
N ALA A 14 9.14 23.21 -7.60
CA ALA A 14 8.28 23.73 -6.53
C ALA A 14 7.66 22.60 -5.68
N VAL A 15 7.36 21.44 -6.29
CA VAL A 15 6.84 20.26 -5.57
C VAL A 15 7.95 19.59 -4.76
N TRP A 16 9.17 19.50 -5.29
CA TRP A 16 10.30 18.95 -4.54
C TRP A 16 10.71 19.79 -3.32
N LYS A 17 10.15 20.99 -3.13
CA LYS A 17 10.33 21.78 -1.88
C LYS A 17 9.75 21.08 -0.63
N GLY A 18 8.92 20.04 -0.80
CA GLY A 18 8.56 19.15 0.31
C GLY A 18 9.78 18.54 1.02
N ASP A 19 10.92 18.45 0.33
CA ASP A 19 12.21 18.03 0.91
C ASP A 19 12.66 18.90 2.09
N ALA A 20 12.51 20.22 1.99
CA ALA A 20 12.89 21.14 3.07
C ALA A 20 12.04 20.91 4.34
N HIS A 21 10.77 20.55 4.16
CA HIS A 21 9.89 20.18 5.25
C HIS A 21 10.34 18.87 5.90
N LEU A 22 10.64 17.84 5.11
CA LEU A 22 11.15 16.56 5.62
C LEU A 22 12.49 16.71 6.36
N LEU A 23 13.40 17.53 5.84
CA LEU A 23 14.65 17.88 6.51
C LEU A 23 14.41 18.57 7.86
N THR A 24 13.45 19.49 7.91
CA THR A 24 13.16 20.24 9.13
C THR A 24 12.47 19.39 10.20
N VAL A 25 11.49 18.57 9.80
CA VAL A 25 10.64 17.82 10.73
C VAL A 25 11.25 16.46 11.09
N TYR A 26 11.85 15.78 10.12
CA TYR A 26 12.33 14.40 10.26
C TYR A 26 13.84 14.26 10.08
N SER A 27 14.56 15.33 9.74
CA SER A 27 16.03 15.30 9.54
C SER A 27 16.50 14.36 8.42
N PHE A 28 15.72 14.19 7.35
CA PHE A 28 16.16 13.51 6.13
C PHE A 28 15.74 14.24 4.87
N SER A 29 16.52 14.07 3.79
CA SER A 29 16.19 14.56 2.45
C SER A 29 15.66 13.42 1.59
N ILE A 30 14.45 13.57 1.06
CA ILE A 30 13.92 12.67 0.04
C ILE A 30 14.65 12.86 -1.30
N VAL A 31 15.17 14.06 -1.58
CA VAL A 31 15.97 14.31 -2.79
C VAL A 31 17.27 13.51 -2.75
N GLU A 32 17.96 13.47 -1.59
CA GLU A 32 19.12 12.62 -1.37
C GLU A 32 18.77 11.14 -1.58
N ILE A 33 17.69 10.65 -0.97
CA ILE A 33 17.27 9.24 -1.12
C ILE A 33 17.00 8.88 -2.59
N VAL A 34 16.36 9.78 -3.34
CA VAL A 34 16.04 9.53 -4.76
C VAL A 34 17.26 9.61 -5.68
N LYS A 35 18.27 10.40 -5.34
CA LYS A 35 19.49 10.56 -6.14
C LYS A 35 20.55 9.50 -5.82
N ASP A 36 20.79 9.29 -4.54
CA ASP A 36 21.96 8.56 -4.05
C ASP A 36 21.60 7.18 -3.48
N ASN A 37 20.31 6.96 -3.16
CA ASN A 37 19.77 5.69 -2.64
C ASN A 37 20.65 5.07 -1.52
N PRO A 38 20.87 5.78 -0.41
CA PRO A 38 21.70 5.26 0.68
C PRO A 38 21.09 4.00 1.28
N GLU A 39 21.92 3.12 1.84
CA GLU A 39 21.47 1.88 2.50
C GLU A 39 20.87 2.13 3.89
N GLU A 40 21.29 3.20 4.56
CA GLU A 40 20.83 3.56 5.90
C GLU A 40 20.63 5.07 6.07
N LYS A 41 19.71 5.44 6.96
CA LYS A 41 19.49 6.84 7.35
C LYS A 41 18.91 6.92 8.75
N THR A 42 19.54 7.69 9.61
CA THR A 42 19.00 8.05 10.92
C THR A 42 18.05 9.22 10.80
N ILE A 43 16.79 8.99 11.17
CA ILE A 43 15.71 9.98 11.22
C ILE A 43 15.52 10.43 12.65
N HIS A 44 15.20 11.71 12.81
CA HIS A 44 14.88 12.29 14.11
C HIS A 44 13.38 12.55 14.19
N PHE A 45 12.72 11.94 15.16
CA PHE A 45 11.26 12.01 15.32
C PHE A 45 10.78 13.14 16.26
N GLY A 46 11.67 14.08 16.65
CA GLY A 46 11.31 15.31 17.38
C GLY A 46 10.19 15.16 18.44
N ALA A 47 9.24 16.11 18.45
CA ALA A 47 7.99 16.04 19.22
C ALA A 47 6.87 15.24 18.50
N VAL A 48 7.22 14.48 17.45
CA VAL A 48 6.28 13.69 16.61
C VAL A 48 6.07 12.28 17.21
N LEU A 49 6.29 12.14 18.52
CA LEU A 49 6.24 10.86 19.25
C LEU A 49 4.82 10.35 19.53
N ASP A 50 3.78 11.14 19.24
CA ASP A 50 2.37 10.72 19.36
C ASP A 50 1.88 9.87 18.17
N MET A 51 2.81 9.22 17.47
CA MET A 51 2.46 8.21 16.48
C MET A 51 2.23 6.89 17.22
N ALA A 52 1.00 6.40 17.17
CA ALA A 52 0.60 5.10 17.68
C ALA A 52 -0.23 4.34 16.63
N TYR A 53 -0.16 3.02 16.66
CA TYR A 53 -0.99 2.13 15.85
C TYR A 53 -1.72 1.16 16.75
N ASP A 54 -2.92 0.78 16.32
CA ASP A 54 -3.73 -0.19 17.03
C ASP A 54 -3.54 -1.57 16.40
N THR A 55 -3.24 -2.57 17.23
CA THR A 55 -3.30 -3.99 16.85
C THR A 55 -4.47 -4.64 17.56
N MET A 56 -4.94 -5.78 17.06
CA MET A 56 -5.96 -6.58 17.72
C MET A 56 -5.36 -7.94 18.01
N ASP A 57 -5.41 -8.35 19.28
CA ASP A 57 -4.94 -9.67 19.67
C ASP A 57 -5.95 -10.75 19.27
N LYS A 58 -5.58 -12.00 19.52
CA LYS A 58 -6.38 -13.19 19.16
C LYS A 58 -7.72 -13.25 19.90
N ASP A 59 -7.86 -12.51 21.00
CA ASP A 59 -9.06 -12.43 21.84
C ASP A 59 -9.95 -11.23 21.46
N GLY A 60 -9.51 -10.43 20.48
CA GLY A 60 -10.24 -9.31 19.92
C GLY A 60 -10.09 -8.00 20.71
N VAL A 61 -9.12 -7.91 21.61
CA VAL A 61 -8.82 -6.68 22.34
C VAL A 61 -7.93 -5.79 21.48
N VAL A 62 -8.33 -4.53 21.33
CA VAL A 62 -7.56 -3.51 20.62
C VAL A 62 -6.47 -2.97 21.55
N ASN A 63 -5.21 -3.15 21.17
CA ASN A 63 -4.05 -2.69 21.88
C ASN A 63 -3.37 -1.55 21.10
N THR A 64 -3.26 -0.36 21.71
CA THR A 64 -2.56 0.77 21.11
C THR A 64 -1.07 0.68 21.43
N HIS A 65 -0.25 0.59 20.39
CA HIS A 65 1.20 0.54 20.50
C HIS A 65 1.81 1.83 19.98
N PRO A 66 2.74 2.46 20.72
CA PRO A 66 3.57 3.50 20.13
C PRO A 66 4.35 2.87 18.97
N PHE A 67 4.48 3.60 17.87
CA PHE A 67 5.28 3.14 16.74
C PHE A 67 6.66 2.69 17.21
N PHE A 68 7.27 3.48 18.10
CA PHE A 68 8.63 3.32 18.51
C PHE A 68 8.72 2.94 20.00
N ALA A 69 8.19 1.76 20.36
CA ALA A 69 8.10 1.29 21.75
C ALA A 69 9.45 1.19 22.50
N HIS A 70 10.57 1.05 21.78
CA HIS A 70 11.92 0.90 22.37
C HIS A 70 12.81 2.14 22.22
N ILE A 71 12.24 3.25 21.75
CA ILE A 71 13.02 4.43 21.40
C ILE A 71 12.97 5.43 22.55
N CYS A 72 13.95 5.33 23.45
CA CYS A 72 14.19 6.30 24.52
C CYS A 72 14.84 7.60 24.04
N THR A 73 15.20 7.71 22.75
CA THR A 73 15.86 8.88 22.15
C THR A 73 15.10 9.32 20.92
N ALA A 74 14.98 10.61 20.61
CA ALA A 74 14.18 11.07 19.46
C ALA A 74 14.75 10.67 18.06
N LYS A 75 15.41 9.51 17.90
CA LYS A 75 16.10 9.05 16.69
C LYS A 75 15.85 7.58 16.40
N TYR A 76 15.79 7.22 15.12
CA TYR A 76 15.74 5.83 14.64
C TYR A 76 16.49 5.70 13.33
N THR A 77 17.27 4.63 13.17
CA THR A 77 17.97 4.33 11.92
C THR A 77 17.15 3.35 11.09
N PHE A 78 16.72 3.80 9.92
CA PHE A 78 16.16 2.92 8.89
C PHE A 78 17.31 2.34 8.07
N SER A 79 17.18 1.07 7.69
CA SER A 79 18.08 0.39 6.76
C SER A 79 17.31 -0.49 5.78
N HIS A 80 17.86 -0.68 4.59
CA HIS A 80 17.33 -1.61 3.60
C HIS A 80 18.46 -2.15 2.70
N PRO A 81 18.55 -3.48 2.46
CA PRO A 81 19.71 -4.11 1.80
C PRO A 81 19.94 -3.69 0.34
N HIS A 82 18.93 -3.10 -0.31
CA HIS A 82 19.03 -2.58 -1.68
C HIS A 82 19.00 -1.05 -1.75
N GLY A 83 19.11 -0.37 -0.60
CA GLY A 83 18.94 1.06 -0.48
C GLY A 83 17.52 1.47 -0.07
N LEU A 84 17.44 2.62 0.60
CA LEU A 84 16.21 3.15 1.20
C LEU A 84 15.14 3.53 0.18
N LEU A 85 15.47 3.74 -1.10
CA LEU A 85 14.47 3.97 -2.14
C LEU A 85 13.56 2.75 -2.37
N PHE A 86 13.95 1.57 -1.90
CA PHE A 86 13.14 0.36 -1.90
C PHE A 86 12.35 0.13 -0.60
N ALA A 87 12.64 0.91 0.45
CA ALA A 87 11.88 0.85 1.68
C ALA A 87 10.58 1.65 1.55
N THR A 88 9.46 0.97 1.79
CA THR A 88 8.08 1.42 1.57
C THR A 88 7.83 2.88 1.95
N GLN A 89 8.26 3.31 3.13
CA GLN A 89 8.07 4.65 3.67
C GLN A 89 8.75 5.77 2.87
N PHE A 90 9.86 5.49 2.19
CA PHE A 90 10.54 6.47 1.34
C PHE A 90 10.12 6.33 -0.12
N THR A 91 9.95 5.09 -0.60
CA THR A 91 9.47 4.84 -1.98
C THR A 91 8.15 5.54 -2.23
N GLN A 92 7.21 5.48 -1.27
CA GLN A 92 5.91 6.11 -1.42
C GLN A 92 6.01 7.64 -1.57
N ILE A 93 6.86 8.30 -0.78
CA ILE A 93 7.08 9.76 -0.92
C ILE A 93 7.70 10.07 -2.27
N ALA A 94 8.74 9.31 -2.66
CA ALA A 94 9.44 9.51 -3.92
C ALA A 94 8.49 9.41 -5.13
N LEU A 95 7.58 8.43 -5.12
CA LEU A 95 6.56 8.25 -6.15
C LEU A 95 5.59 9.43 -6.18
N VAL A 96 4.96 9.76 -5.05
CA VAL A 96 3.95 10.83 -4.97
C VAL A 96 4.52 12.19 -5.38
N VAL A 97 5.73 12.52 -4.90
CA VAL A 97 6.41 13.78 -5.27
C VAL A 97 6.76 13.79 -6.76
N THR A 98 7.20 12.67 -7.33
CA THR A 98 7.50 12.56 -8.76
C THR A 98 6.24 12.74 -9.61
N GLU A 99 5.14 12.07 -9.24
CA GLU A 99 3.85 12.16 -9.93
C GLU A 99 3.30 13.58 -9.89
N GLN A 100 3.27 14.20 -8.71
CA GLN A 100 2.77 15.57 -8.55
C GLN A 100 3.67 16.60 -9.25
N ALA A 101 5.00 16.43 -9.23
CA ALA A 101 5.93 17.29 -9.97
C ALA A 101 5.69 17.22 -11.49
N THR A 102 5.49 16.00 -12.00
CA THR A 102 5.17 15.76 -13.41
C THR A 102 3.84 16.40 -13.78
N PHE A 103 2.81 16.22 -12.95
CA PHE A 103 1.51 16.81 -13.17
C PHE A 103 1.52 18.35 -13.14
N LYS A 104 2.16 18.98 -12.16
CA LYS A 104 2.27 20.44 -12.08
C LYS A 104 3.06 20.99 -13.29
N TYR A 105 4.06 20.27 -13.79
CA TYR A 105 4.73 20.61 -15.05
C TYR A 105 3.77 20.56 -16.26
N MET A 106 3.02 19.46 -16.44
CA MET A 106 2.04 19.34 -17.52
C MET A 106 0.98 20.44 -17.46
N ARG A 107 0.48 20.76 -16.26
CA ARG A 107 -0.49 21.84 -16.05
C ARG A 107 0.10 23.20 -16.42
N ALA A 108 1.33 23.49 -16.03
CA ALA A 108 2.02 24.74 -16.40
C ALA A 108 2.25 24.88 -17.91
N LYS A 109 2.34 23.77 -18.64
CA LYS A 109 2.42 23.73 -20.11
C LYS A 109 1.07 23.79 -20.81
N GLY A 110 -0.04 23.79 -20.06
CA GLY A 110 -1.39 23.81 -20.63
C GLY A 110 -1.86 22.45 -21.17
N PHE A 111 -1.22 21.35 -20.81
CA PHE A 111 -1.58 20.00 -21.27
C PHE A 111 -2.71 19.36 -20.46
N VAL A 112 -3.08 19.93 -19.32
CA VAL A 112 -4.11 19.39 -18.43
C VAL A 112 -5.44 20.06 -18.70
N GLN A 113 -6.44 19.26 -19.09
CA GLN A 113 -7.82 19.72 -19.27
C GLN A 113 -8.47 20.04 -17.93
N LYS A 114 -9.37 21.04 -17.89
CA LYS A 114 -10.03 21.47 -16.64
C LYS A 114 -11.01 20.44 -16.09
N ASP A 115 -11.64 19.66 -16.96
CA ASP A 115 -12.70 18.70 -16.62
C ASP A 115 -12.25 17.24 -16.80
N CYS A 116 -10.94 16.97 -16.69
CA CYS A 116 -10.45 15.60 -16.76
C CYS A 116 -10.94 14.79 -15.55
N ALA A 117 -11.35 13.55 -15.81
CA ALA A 117 -11.51 12.56 -14.77
C ALA A 117 -10.12 12.18 -14.19
N SER A 118 -10.09 11.85 -12.91
CA SER A 118 -8.88 11.47 -12.18
C SER A 118 -9.14 10.27 -11.29
N ALA A 119 -8.23 9.31 -11.34
CA ALA A 119 -8.19 8.16 -10.45
C ALA A 119 -6.73 7.85 -10.13
N GLY A 120 -6.50 7.14 -9.03
CA GLY A 120 -5.17 6.69 -8.66
C GLY A 120 -5.22 5.28 -8.09
N HIS A 121 -4.27 4.44 -8.49
CA HIS A 121 -4.17 3.09 -7.95
C HIS A 121 -3.43 3.13 -6.62
N SER A 122 -4.12 2.75 -5.53
CA SER A 122 -3.54 2.64 -4.20
C SER A 122 -2.88 3.96 -3.76
N LEU A 123 -1.54 4.01 -3.70
CA LEU A 123 -0.79 5.23 -3.40
C LEU A 123 -1.12 6.39 -4.35
N GLY A 124 -1.37 6.11 -5.63
CA GLY A 124 -1.61 7.14 -6.64
C GLY A 124 -2.88 7.96 -6.38
N GLU A 125 -3.79 7.49 -5.52
CA GLU A 125 -5.00 8.21 -5.13
C GLU A 125 -4.67 9.53 -4.43
N TYR A 126 -3.63 9.53 -3.59
CA TYR A 126 -3.13 10.74 -2.94
C TYR A 126 -2.52 11.72 -3.95
N SER A 127 -1.76 11.21 -4.92
CA SER A 127 -1.20 12.03 -6.00
C SER A 127 -2.28 12.63 -6.88
N ALA A 128 -3.33 11.85 -7.21
CA ALA A 128 -4.46 12.32 -8.00
C ALA A 128 -5.21 13.43 -7.27
N LEU A 129 -5.56 13.22 -6.00
CA LEU A 129 -6.24 14.23 -5.18
C LEU A 129 -5.38 15.48 -5.00
N ALA A 130 -4.11 15.36 -4.59
CA ALA A 130 -3.22 16.51 -4.40
C ALA A 130 -2.86 17.26 -5.70
N SER A 131 -3.11 16.64 -6.85
CA SER A 131 -2.95 17.25 -8.17
C SER A 131 -4.22 17.97 -8.63
N MET A 132 -5.38 17.39 -8.36
CA MET A 132 -6.68 17.93 -8.75
C MET A 132 -7.13 19.04 -7.82
N VAL A 133 -7.03 18.83 -6.51
CA VAL A 133 -7.47 19.75 -5.46
C VAL A 133 -6.29 20.10 -4.55
N ASP A 134 -6.12 21.38 -4.23
CA ASP A 134 -5.06 21.84 -3.34
C ASP A 134 -5.47 21.68 -1.85
N VAL A 135 -6.04 20.50 -1.50
CA VAL A 135 -6.53 20.16 -0.14
C VAL A 135 -5.39 19.83 0.81
N LEU A 136 -4.34 19.21 0.28
CA LEU A 136 -3.11 18.88 1.00
C LEU A 136 -1.97 19.66 0.37
N HIS A 137 -1.46 20.65 1.11
CA HIS A 137 -0.20 21.29 0.74
C HIS A 137 0.93 20.24 0.72
N ILE A 138 1.98 20.47 -0.07
CA ILE A 138 3.03 19.47 -0.28
C ILE A 138 3.65 18.98 1.03
N SER A 139 3.84 19.85 2.03
CA SER A 139 4.33 19.50 3.36
C SER A 139 3.39 18.52 4.09
N ALA A 140 2.09 18.77 4.03
CA ALA A 140 1.08 17.88 4.61
C ALA A 140 1.00 16.54 3.86
N LEU A 141 1.12 16.57 2.53
CA LEU A 141 1.12 15.37 1.70
C LEU A 141 2.29 14.44 2.05
N VAL A 142 3.52 14.96 2.09
CA VAL A 142 4.69 14.13 2.41
C VAL A 142 4.62 13.55 3.82
N ASP A 143 4.07 14.27 4.80
CA ASP A 143 3.82 13.76 6.15
C ASP A 143 2.83 12.58 6.15
N VAL A 144 1.69 12.76 5.47
CA VAL A 144 0.64 11.73 5.37
C VAL A 144 1.18 10.48 4.70
N ILE A 145 1.93 10.63 3.62
CA ILE A 145 2.51 9.51 2.87
C ILE A 145 3.61 8.81 3.66
N PHE A 146 4.47 9.56 4.34
CA PHE A 146 5.48 8.99 5.21
C PHE A 146 4.83 8.17 6.33
N TYR A 147 3.82 8.75 6.99
CA TYR A 147 3.06 8.09 8.04
C TYR A 147 2.36 6.82 7.54
N ARG A 148 1.74 6.88 6.35
CA ARG A 148 1.15 5.72 5.68
C ARG A 148 2.17 4.60 5.48
N GLY A 149 3.37 4.94 5.02
CA GLY A 149 4.43 3.97 4.78
C GLY A 149 4.91 3.28 6.06
N ILE A 150 5.08 4.04 7.15
CA ILE A 150 5.48 3.49 8.46
C ILE A 150 4.36 2.61 9.01
N MET A 151 3.11 3.08 8.96
CA MET A 151 1.91 2.34 9.41
C MET A 151 1.84 0.95 8.82
N VAL A 152 1.91 0.90 7.49
CA VAL A 152 1.86 -0.32 6.70
C VAL A 152 2.98 -1.28 7.11
N GLN A 153 4.22 -0.79 7.22
CA GLN A 153 5.37 -1.62 7.57
C GLN A 153 5.27 -2.18 9.00
N ARG A 154 4.74 -1.42 9.96
CA ARG A 154 4.65 -1.84 11.37
C ARG A 154 3.43 -2.65 11.72
N ALA A 155 2.39 -2.61 10.90
CA ALA A 155 1.17 -3.36 11.14
C ALA A 155 1.38 -4.88 11.00
N ILE A 156 2.54 -5.33 10.53
CA ILE A 156 2.88 -6.73 10.35
C ILE A 156 3.97 -7.16 11.31
N GLU A 157 3.76 -8.32 11.91
CA GLU A 157 4.78 -8.98 12.71
C GLU A 157 5.89 -9.54 11.81
N HIS A 158 7.11 -9.11 12.08
CA HIS A 158 8.32 -9.69 11.50
C HIS A 158 8.96 -10.67 12.48
N ASP A 159 9.56 -11.73 11.95
CA ASP A 159 10.36 -12.64 12.73
C ASP A 159 11.72 -12.03 13.13
N ALA A 160 12.54 -12.80 13.87
CA ALA A 160 13.86 -12.38 14.31
C ALA A 160 14.84 -12.01 13.17
N HIS A 161 14.52 -12.34 11.91
CA HIS A 161 15.29 -12.03 10.71
C HIS A 161 14.67 -10.89 9.88
N SER A 162 13.68 -10.16 10.43
CA SER A 162 12.93 -9.11 9.72
C SER A 162 12.17 -9.64 8.49
N CYS A 163 11.83 -10.93 8.46
CA CYS A 163 10.99 -11.52 7.42
C CYS A 163 9.55 -11.61 7.91
N SER A 164 8.58 -11.25 7.06
CA SER A 164 7.17 -11.50 7.36
C SER A 164 6.73 -12.87 6.85
N ASN A 165 5.66 -13.41 7.44
CA ASN A 165 4.99 -14.62 6.97
C ASN A 165 3.97 -14.35 5.86
N TYR A 166 4.15 -13.26 5.11
CA TYR A 166 3.18 -12.75 4.16
C TYR A 166 3.82 -12.32 2.85
N ALA A 167 3.06 -12.40 1.77
CA ALA A 167 3.49 -11.90 0.47
C ALA A 167 2.30 -11.50 -0.41
N MET A 168 2.60 -10.87 -1.54
CA MET A 168 1.63 -10.59 -2.59
C MET A 168 1.97 -11.33 -3.89
N CYS A 169 0.96 -11.76 -4.62
CA CYS A 169 1.14 -12.46 -5.89
C CYS A 169 0.01 -12.17 -6.87
N ALA A 170 0.29 -12.22 -8.18
CA ALA A 170 -0.75 -12.02 -9.18
C ALA A 170 -1.50 -13.33 -9.54
N VAL A 171 -2.83 -13.34 -9.66
CA VAL A 171 -3.66 -14.57 -9.76
C VAL A 171 -4.84 -14.45 -10.75
N ILE A 172 -5.52 -15.57 -11.07
CA ILE A 172 -6.83 -15.70 -11.73
C ILE A 172 -7.78 -16.48 -10.76
N ASP A 173 -8.99 -15.95 -10.52
CA ASP A 173 -9.89 -16.14 -9.36
C ASP A 173 -10.39 -17.59 -9.00
N THR A 174 -10.86 -17.78 -7.74
CA THR A 174 -11.60 -18.90 -7.06
C THR A 174 -10.91 -19.93 -6.13
N ILE A 175 -10.11 -19.52 -5.12
CA ILE A 175 -9.48 -20.47 -4.15
C ILE A 175 -9.70 -20.16 -2.64
N SER A 176 -10.12 -18.94 -2.26
CA SER A 176 -10.09 -18.46 -0.86
C SER A 176 -11.02 -19.23 0.12
N THR A 177 -12.15 -19.79 -0.32
CA THR A 177 -13.21 -20.31 0.57
C THR A 177 -12.92 -21.61 1.33
N CYS A 178 -11.75 -22.24 1.15
CA CYS A 178 -11.46 -23.56 1.72
C CYS A 178 -10.37 -23.56 2.81
N MET A 179 -9.82 -22.39 3.19
CA MET A 179 -8.75 -22.28 4.18
C MET A 179 -9.18 -21.38 5.33
N THR A 180 -8.76 -21.70 6.56
CA THR A 180 -8.91 -20.83 7.74
C THR A 180 -7.75 -19.82 7.86
N MET A 181 -7.05 -19.55 6.76
CA MET A 181 -5.85 -18.70 6.71
C MET A 181 -6.15 -17.45 5.88
N LEU A 182 -5.44 -16.36 6.15
CA LEU A 182 -5.64 -15.13 5.40
C LEU A 182 -5.16 -15.30 3.95
N LEU A 183 -6.09 -15.18 3.00
CA LEU A 183 -5.83 -15.17 1.56
C LEU A 183 -6.94 -14.42 0.84
N GLU A 184 -6.61 -13.23 0.35
CA GLU A 184 -7.57 -12.31 -0.24
C GLU A 184 -7.03 -11.73 -1.54
N ILE A 185 -7.94 -11.43 -2.48
CA ILE A 185 -7.61 -10.59 -3.63
C ILE A 185 -7.64 -9.14 -3.16
N ASP A 186 -6.47 -8.50 -3.08
CA ASP A 186 -6.33 -7.09 -2.75
C ASP A 186 -6.57 -6.19 -3.99
N ASN A 187 -6.08 -6.59 -5.17
CA ASN A 187 -6.24 -5.76 -6.37
C ASN A 187 -6.94 -6.48 -7.51
N TYR A 188 -8.05 -5.91 -7.93
CA TYR A 188 -8.79 -6.28 -9.14
C TYR A 188 -8.33 -5.37 -10.29
N ASN A 189 -7.22 -5.73 -10.96
CA ASN A 189 -6.59 -4.85 -11.95
C ASN A 189 -7.20 -5.03 -13.36
N VAL A 190 -7.18 -6.26 -13.90
CA VAL A 190 -7.67 -6.56 -15.25
C VAL A 190 -8.47 -7.87 -15.22
N LYS A 191 -9.75 -7.78 -15.57
CA LYS A 191 -10.66 -8.93 -15.57
C LYS A 191 -10.10 -10.09 -16.42
N GLY A 192 -9.96 -11.26 -15.80
CA GLY A 192 -9.45 -12.47 -16.44
C GLY A 192 -7.96 -12.47 -16.79
N GLN A 193 -7.19 -11.45 -16.40
CA GLN A 193 -5.76 -11.37 -16.71
C GLN A 193 -4.89 -11.06 -15.49
N GLN A 194 -5.27 -10.08 -14.69
CA GLN A 194 -4.42 -9.57 -13.61
C GLN A 194 -5.24 -9.26 -12.36
N TYR A 195 -4.99 -10.05 -11.33
CA TYR A 195 -5.44 -9.80 -9.96
C TYR A 195 -4.21 -9.84 -9.07
N VAL A 196 -4.21 -9.18 -7.92
CA VAL A 196 -3.14 -9.32 -6.91
C VAL A 196 -3.77 -9.84 -5.63
N CYS A 197 -3.30 -10.99 -5.17
CA CYS A 197 -3.66 -11.59 -3.90
C CYS A 197 -2.59 -11.31 -2.86
N ALA A 198 -3.02 -11.10 -1.62
CA ALA A 198 -2.16 -11.04 -0.46
C ALA A 198 -2.59 -12.15 0.52
N GLY A 199 -1.62 -12.82 1.14
CA GLY A 199 -1.91 -13.93 2.05
C GLY A 199 -0.72 -14.39 2.86
N GLU A 200 -0.98 -15.29 3.79
CA GLU A 200 0.06 -16.08 4.46
C GLU A 200 0.86 -16.91 3.44
N LEU A 201 2.18 -17.04 3.63
CA LEU A 201 3.05 -17.78 2.71
C LEU A 201 2.53 -19.20 2.44
N LEU A 202 2.01 -19.86 3.47
CA LEU A 202 1.45 -21.21 3.35
C LEU A 202 0.18 -21.23 2.49
N ALA A 203 -0.70 -20.23 2.64
CA ALA A 203 -1.90 -20.10 1.83
C ALA A 203 -1.53 -19.78 0.36
N LEU A 204 -0.56 -18.89 0.14
CA LEU A 204 -0.07 -18.53 -1.19
C LEU A 204 0.63 -19.70 -1.90
N GLN A 205 1.46 -20.46 -1.19
CA GLN A 205 2.09 -21.66 -1.74
C GLN A 205 1.04 -22.73 -2.07
N THR A 206 0.02 -22.87 -1.21
CA THR A 206 -1.08 -23.80 -1.48
C THR A 206 -1.86 -23.38 -2.73
N MET A 207 -2.15 -22.08 -2.87
CA MET A 207 -2.80 -21.53 -4.06
C MET A 207 -1.99 -21.80 -5.34
N THR A 208 -0.67 -21.60 -5.30
CA THR A 208 0.24 -21.96 -6.42
C THR A 208 0.15 -23.44 -6.76
N ASN A 209 0.17 -24.32 -5.77
CA ASN A 209 0.04 -25.76 -5.98
C ASN A 209 -1.31 -26.12 -6.63
N VAL A 210 -2.42 -25.52 -6.16
CA VAL A 210 -3.77 -25.74 -6.70
C VAL A 210 -3.85 -25.29 -8.16
N LEU A 211 -3.42 -24.07 -8.47
CA LEU A 211 -3.48 -23.54 -9.83
C LEU A 211 -2.60 -24.32 -10.81
N ASN A 212 -1.41 -24.73 -10.36
CA ASN A 212 -0.54 -25.60 -11.16
C ASN A 212 -1.22 -26.94 -11.44
N TYR A 213 -1.85 -27.55 -10.44
CA TYR A 213 -2.58 -28.81 -10.59
C TYR A 213 -3.75 -28.68 -11.58
N LEU A 214 -4.58 -27.64 -11.43
CA LEU A 214 -5.70 -27.36 -12.35
C LEU A 214 -5.22 -27.14 -13.78
N LYS A 215 -4.10 -26.44 -13.97
CA LYS A 215 -3.50 -26.22 -15.29
C LYS A 215 -3.07 -27.53 -15.96
N VAL A 216 -2.41 -28.42 -15.22
CA VAL A 216 -1.94 -29.71 -15.73
C VAL A 216 -3.12 -30.61 -16.10
N LEU A 217 -4.16 -30.66 -15.26
CA LEU A 217 -5.34 -31.50 -15.51
C LEU A 217 -6.35 -30.89 -16.50
N LYS A 218 -6.18 -29.63 -16.90
CA LYS A 218 -7.10 -28.90 -17.79
C LYS A 218 -8.55 -28.94 -17.31
N ILE A 219 -8.76 -28.93 -16.00
CA ILE A 219 -10.09 -28.97 -15.38
C ILE A 219 -10.76 -27.60 -15.51
N ASN A 220 -12.03 -27.60 -15.88
CA ASN A 220 -12.88 -26.41 -15.77
C ASN A 220 -13.56 -26.37 -14.39
N ILE A 221 -13.24 -25.34 -13.60
CA ILE A 221 -13.68 -25.17 -12.20
C ILE A 221 -15.21 -25.12 -12.09
N HIS A 222 -15.93 -24.64 -13.11
CA HIS A 222 -17.39 -24.57 -13.11
C HIS A 222 -18.10 -25.92 -12.94
N LYS A 223 -17.40 -27.04 -13.18
CA LYS A 223 -18.02 -28.37 -13.17
C LYS A 223 -17.87 -29.15 -11.86
N VAL A 224 -16.97 -28.79 -10.93
CA VAL A 224 -16.72 -29.66 -9.76
C VAL A 224 -16.21 -28.90 -8.52
N LYS A 225 -17.12 -28.47 -7.64
CA LYS A 225 -16.78 -27.88 -6.32
C LYS A 225 -16.20 -28.90 -5.34
N GLU A 226 -16.68 -30.15 -5.36
CA GLU A 226 -16.29 -31.18 -4.39
C GLU A 226 -14.84 -31.68 -4.60
N MET A 227 -14.42 -31.81 -5.86
CA MET A 227 -13.03 -32.14 -6.22
C MET A 227 -12.06 -31.01 -5.84
N LEU A 228 -12.53 -29.75 -5.84
CA LEU A 228 -11.70 -28.61 -5.46
C LEU A 228 -11.30 -28.69 -3.98
N GLY A 229 -12.24 -29.01 -3.07
CA GLY A 229 -11.95 -29.15 -1.64
C GLY A 229 -10.86 -30.22 -1.36
N ASN A 230 -11.00 -31.41 -1.94
CA ASN A 230 -10.00 -32.46 -1.81
C ASN A 230 -8.64 -32.08 -2.41
N THR A 231 -8.65 -31.35 -3.53
CA THR A 231 -7.42 -30.85 -4.18
C THR A 231 -6.72 -29.82 -3.31
N VAL A 232 -7.47 -28.88 -2.74
CA VAL A 232 -6.97 -27.85 -1.83
C VAL A 232 -6.32 -28.51 -0.61
N MET A 233 -6.98 -29.47 0.04
CA MET A 233 -6.44 -30.16 1.21
C MET A 233 -5.14 -30.93 0.90
N LYS A 234 -5.05 -31.59 -0.26
CA LYS A 234 -3.81 -32.25 -0.71
C LYS A 234 -2.69 -31.25 -0.95
N CYS A 235 -2.99 -30.14 -1.64
CA CYS A 235 -2.02 -29.09 -1.92
C CYS A 235 -1.53 -28.40 -0.64
N PHE A 236 -2.43 -28.23 0.35
CA PHE A 236 -2.13 -27.66 1.66
C PHE A 236 -1.20 -28.56 2.47
N LYS A 237 -1.49 -29.87 2.51
CA LYS A 237 -0.60 -30.85 3.16
C LYS A 237 0.80 -30.81 2.58
N ARG A 238 0.92 -30.77 1.24
CA ARG A 238 2.21 -30.65 0.54
C ARG A 238 2.94 -29.35 0.88
N ALA A 239 2.21 -28.24 0.99
CA ALA A 239 2.81 -26.96 1.38
C ALA A 239 3.32 -26.99 2.84
N LYS A 240 2.59 -27.64 3.76
CA LYS A 240 3.04 -27.87 5.14
C LYS A 240 4.27 -28.77 5.22
N GLU A 241 4.31 -29.85 4.45
CA GLU A 241 5.49 -30.74 4.38
C GLU A 241 6.72 -29.98 3.88
N LYS A 242 6.56 -29.12 2.85
CA LYS A 242 7.64 -28.24 2.37
C LYS A 242 8.11 -27.27 3.46
N GLN A 243 7.18 -26.63 4.15
CA GLN A 243 7.51 -25.73 5.28
C GLN A 243 8.27 -26.46 6.39
N GLN A 244 7.88 -27.69 6.74
CA GLN A 244 8.55 -28.49 7.76
C GLN A 244 9.96 -28.92 7.33
N ALA A 245 10.15 -29.25 6.06
CA ALA A 245 11.45 -29.67 5.52
C ALA A 245 12.44 -28.51 5.38
N GLU A 246 11.98 -27.34 4.95
CA GLU A 246 12.83 -26.17 4.66
C GLU A 246 12.88 -25.15 5.80
N GLY A 247 12.03 -25.30 6.83
CA GLY A 247 11.87 -24.35 7.94
C GLY A 247 11.09 -23.08 7.57
N TYR A 248 11.22 -22.61 6.32
CA TYR A 248 10.52 -21.44 5.79
C TYR A 248 10.02 -21.69 4.37
N ILE A 249 8.89 -21.08 3.99
CA ILE A 249 8.32 -21.25 2.65
C ILE A 249 8.97 -20.25 1.70
N LYS A 250 9.87 -20.76 0.84
CA LYS A 250 10.32 -20.00 -0.32
C LYS A 250 9.30 -20.11 -1.46
N LEU A 251 8.67 -18.98 -1.76
CA LEU A 251 7.68 -18.86 -2.83
C LEU A 251 8.36 -18.86 -4.20
N GLU A 252 7.87 -19.71 -5.10
CA GLU A 252 8.41 -19.88 -6.45
C GLU A 252 7.33 -19.68 -7.50
N ARG A 253 7.69 -19.02 -8.60
CA ARG A 253 6.76 -18.71 -9.69
C ARG A 253 6.00 -19.96 -10.16
N GLY A 254 4.67 -19.86 -10.19
CA GLY A 254 3.79 -20.88 -10.76
C GLY A 254 3.41 -20.57 -12.22
N PHE A 255 2.57 -21.42 -12.81
CA PHE A 255 2.06 -21.19 -14.18
C PHE A 255 1.17 -19.95 -14.26
N ALA A 256 0.35 -19.73 -13.23
CA ALA A 256 -0.61 -18.63 -13.15
C ALA A 256 -0.28 -17.62 -12.05
N ILE A 257 0.85 -17.79 -11.35
CA ILE A 257 1.24 -16.96 -10.21
C ILE A 257 2.64 -16.40 -10.40
N ILE A 258 2.75 -15.09 -10.20
CA ILE A 258 4.02 -14.36 -10.12
C ILE A 258 4.04 -13.66 -8.76
N TYR A 259 5.10 -13.91 -7.98
CA TYR A 259 5.31 -13.28 -6.68
C TYR A 259 5.96 -11.92 -6.84
N LEU A 260 5.52 -10.95 -6.03
CA LEU A 260 6.11 -9.62 -5.97
C LEU A 260 7.24 -9.64 -4.95
N PRO A 261 8.52 -9.54 -5.38
CA PRO A 261 9.63 -9.56 -4.44
C PRO A 261 9.60 -8.34 -3.53
N SER A 262 10.02 -8.52 -2.28
CA SER A 262 10.17 -7.43 -1.29
C SER A 262 8.87 -6.72 -0.88
N ILE A 263 7.70 -7.25 -1.26
CA ILE A 263 6.41 -6.78 -0.77
C ILE A 263 5.85 -7.83 0.19
N ASP A 264 5.97 -7.51 1.47
CA ASP A 264 5.66 -8.39 2.59
C ASP A 264 4.44 -7.87 3.38
N VAL A 265 3.67 -6.94 2.78
CA VAL A 265 2.53 -6.25 3.41
C VAL A 265 1.19 -6.36 2.67
N PHE A 266 0.13 -6.49 3.46
CA PHE A 266 -1.28 -6.50 3.05
C PHE A 266 -1.85 -5.10 2.84
N PHE A 267 -1.56 -4.48 1.71
CA PHE A 267 -2.31 -3.28 1.37
C PHE A 267 -3.80 -3.62 1.22
N HIS A 268 -4.68 -2.74 1.69
CA HIS A 268 -6.16 -2.79 1.55
C HIS A 268 -6.90 -4.06 2.02
N SER A 269 -6.27 -4.90 2.84
CA SER A 269 -6.96 -5.99 3.55
C SER A 269 -7.63 -5.48 4.84
N PRO A 270 -8.75 -6.08 5.28
CA PRO A 270 -9.33 -5.82 6.60
C PRO A 270 -8.35 -6.05 7.76
N TYR A 271 -7.26 -6.80 7.54
CA TYR A 271 -6.19 -6.94 8.51
C TYR A 271 -5.63 -5.58 8.98
N LEU A 272 -5.57 -4.57 8.11
CA LEU A 272 -5.10 -3.22 8.44
C LEU A 272 -6.22 -2.32 9.00
N TRP A 273 -7.43 -2.84 9.22
CA TRP A 273 -8.58 -2.03 9.65
C TRP A 273 -8.31 -1.25 10.93
N ASN A 274 -7.65 -1.86 11.91
CA ASN A 274 -7.37 -1.22 13.20
C ASN A 274 -6.39 -0.04 13.05
N GLY A 275 -5.49 -0.08 12.07
CA GLY A 275 -4.60 1.04 11.75
C GLY A 275 -5.30 2.25 11.09
N THR A 276 -6.57 2.13 10.70
CA THR A 276 -7.29 3.19 9.98
C THR A 276 -7.66 4.38 10.88
N MET A 277 -7.95 4.15 12.17
CA MET A 277 -8.36 5.23 13.08
C MET A 277 -7.23 6.24 13.36
N PRO A 278 -5.99 5.81 13.71
CA PRO A 278 -4.86 6.73 13.81
C PRO A 278 -4.55 7.43 12.48
N PHE A 279 -4.70 6.74 11.35
CA PHE A 279 -4.49 7.33 10.03
C PHE A 279 -5.53 8.40 9.70
N ARG A 280 -6.81 8.17 10.03
CA ARG A 280 -7.90 9.15 9.90
C ARG A 280 -7.66 10.39 10.77
N ALA A 281 -7.15 10.21 11.98
CA ALA A 281 -6.79 11.32 12.87
C ALA A 281 -5.64 12.16 12.28
N CYS A 282 -4.62 11.51 11.70
CA CYS A 282 -3.53 12.19 11.00
C CYS A 282 -4.06 12.99 9.79
N LEU A 283 -4.89 12.38 8.94
CA LEU A 283 -5.52 13.06 7.80
C LEU A 283 -6.35 14.27 8.23
N SER A 284 -7.19 14.13 9.25
CA SER A 284 -8.05 15.22 9.74
C SER A 284 -7.27 16.42 10.25
N LYS A 285 -6.07 16.21 10.81
CA LYS A 285 -5.18 17.29 11.28
C LYS A 285 -4.43 17.99 10.13
N LYS A 286 -4.23 17.29 9.02
CA LYS A 286 -3.37 17.73 7.90
C LYS A 286 -4.17 18.27 6.70
N ALA A 287 -5.37 17.75 6.48
CA ALA A 287 -6.31 18.25 5.48
C ALA A 287 -7.03 19.49 6.00
N ASN A 288 -7.17 20.51 5.16
CA ASN A 288 -7.95 21.70 5.47
C ASN A 288 -9.28 21.66 4.68
N PRO A 289 -10.42 21.36 5.34
CA PRO A 289 -11.73 21.28 4.67
C PRO A 289 -12.14 22.59 4.00
N SER A 290 -11.69 23.74 4.50
CA SER A 290 -12.04 25.05 3.94
C SER A 290 -11.38 25.32 2.57
N LEU A 291 -10.34 24.56 2.22
CA LEU A 291 -9.68 24.64 0.91
C LEU A 291 -10.27 23.65 -0.11
N LEU A 292 -11.19 22.78 0.32
CA LEU A 292 -11.82 21.79 -0.53
C LEU A 292 -12.91 22.45 -1.39
N ASN A 293 -12.73 22.42 -2.71
CA ASN A 293 -13.80 22.73 -3.66
C ASN A 293 -14.42 21.41 -4.18
N PRO A 294 -15.65 21.04 -3.75
CA PRO A 294 -16.30 19.81 -4.18
C PRO A 294 -16.53 19.72 -5.70
N ASP A 295 -16.72 20.85 -6.40
CA ASP A 295 -16.99 20.88 -7.84
C ASP A 295 -15.81 20.35 -8.68
N MET A 296 -14.61 20.32 -8.09
CA MET A 296 -13.43 19.74 -8.70
C MET A 296 -13.40 18.21 -8.61
N LEU A 297 -14.19 17.62 -7.72
CA LEU A 297 -14.23 16.18 -7.47
C LEU A 297 -15.51 15.54 -7.99
N ILE A 298 -16.65 16.21 -7.87
CA ILE A 298 -17.96 15.66 -8.24
C ILE A 298 -17.94 15.23 -9.72
N GLY A 299 -18.23 13.96 -9.97
CA GLY A 299 -18.23 13.36 -11.31
C GLY A 299 -16.85 13.18 -11.96
N LYS A 300 -15.77 13.69 -11.34
CA LYS A 300 -14.40 13.70 -11.92
C LYS A 300 -13.46 12.75 -11.17
N TYR A 301 -13.54 12.70 -9.85
CA TYR A 301 -12.72 11.82 -9.04
C TYR A 301 -13.35 10.43 -8.94
N ILE A 302 -12.57 9.39 -9.21
CA ILE A 302 -12.98 8.00 -9.04
C ILE A 302 -12.06 7.37 -7.99
N PRO A 303 -12.55 7.16 -6.75
CA PRO A 303 -11.75 6.57 -5.70
C PRO A 303 -11.61 5.06 -5.85
N LYS A 304 -10.61 4.51 -5.16
CA LYS A 304 -10.38 3.06 -5.18
C LYS A 304 -11.45 2.30 -4.40
N LEU A 305 -11.91 2.85 -3.27
CA LEU A 305 -12.87 2.18 -2.37
C LEU A 305 -14.19 1.89 -3.08
N PHE A 306 -14.67 2.83 -3.90
CA PHE A 306 -15.87 2.71 -4.70
C PHE A 306 -15.57 3.19 -6.11
N VAL A 307 -15.57 2.26 -7.08
CA VAL A 307 -15.23 2.53 -8.49
C VAL A 307 -16.41 3.20 -9.21
N GLN A 308 -16.86 4.33 -8.66
CA GLN A 308 -17.90 5.20 -9.19
C GLN A 308 -17.45 6.65 -9.07
N PRO A 309 -17.87 7.55 -9.98
CA PRO A 309 -17.55 8.96 -9.88
C PRO A 309 -18.07 9.56 -8.58
N PHE A 310 -17.20 10.27 -7.87
CA PHE A 310 -17.46 10.91 -6.58
C PHE A 310 -18.70 11.80 -6.62
N ASN A 311 -19.51 11.74 -5.55
CA ASN A 311 -20.67 12.60 -5.36
C ASN A 311 -20.90 12.89 -3.87
N ILE A 312 -21.70 13.91 -3.58
CA ILE A 312 -22.05 14.36 -2.22
C ILE A 312 -23.50 14.05 -1.83
N THR A 313 -24.18 13.18 -2.59
CA THR A 313 -25.57 12.80 -2.29
C THR A 313 -25.64 11.85 -1.09
N HIS A 314 -26.84 11.77 -0.51
CA HIS A 314 -27.12 10.86 0.59
C HIS A 314 -26.91 9.39 0.18
N GLU A 315 -27.35 9.00 -1.01
CA GLU A 315 -27.15 7.65 -1.54
C GLU A 315 -25.66 7.30 -1.63
N TYR A 316 -24.84 8.28 -2.03
CA TYR A 316 -23.40 8.13 -2.08
C TYR A 316 -22.77 7.90 -0.70
N ALA A 317 -23.18 8.68 0.29
CA ALA A 317 -22.72 8.52 1.66
C ALA A 317 -23.15 7.15 2.25
N GLN A 318 -24.36 6.67 1.93
CA GLN A 318 -24.82 5.34 2.33
C GLN A 318 -23.96 4.23 1.72
N LEU A 319 -23.59 4.35 0.44
CA LEU A 319 -22.69 3.39 -0.21
C LEU A 319 -21.33 3.31 0.49
N ILE A 320 -20.76 4.47 0.88
CA ILE A 320 -19.50 4.51 1.65
C ILE A 320 -19.68 3.81 3.00
N TYR A 321 -20.77 4.10 3.72
CA TYR A 321 -21.05 3.49 5.01
C TYR A 321 -21.12 1.97 4.92
N TYR A 322 -21.82 1.41 3.93
CA TYR A 322 -21.96 -0.05 3.78
C TYR A 322 -20.66 -0.76 3.39
N GLN A 323 -19.71 -0.08 2.75
CA GLN A 323 -18.42 -0.65 2.35
C GLN A 323 -17.34 -0.48 3.42
N ALA A 324 -17.49 0.51 4.31
CA ALA A 324 -16.54 0.87 5.36
C ALA A 324 -17.06 0.58 6.77
N SER A 325 -18.07 -0.28 6.91
CA SER A 325 -18.56 -0.81 8.19
C SER A 325 -18.43 -2.33 8.17
#